data_AF-A0A8H7JES1-F1
#
_entry.id   AF-A0A8H7JES1-F1
#
_cell.length_a   1.000
_cell.length_b   1.000
_cell.length_c   1.000
_cell.angle_alpha   90.00
_cell.angle_beta   90.00
_cell.angle_gamma   90.00
#
_symmetry.space_group_name_H-M   'P 1'
#
loop_
_entity.id
_entity.type
_entity.pdbx_description
1 polymer ?
#
loop_
_entity_poly.entity_id
_entity_poly.type
_entity_poly.pdbx_seq_one_letter_code
_entity_poly.pdbx_strand_id
1 'polypeptide(L)'
;MAKSKNSSQHNQSKKNHRNGYALTLYAERTRTHIDRASSIYYIPKRTIKKPKTHRYPSLKGTDPKFRRNHRHALHGTMRALKEVKEGKRDAA
;
A
#
# COMPACT_ATOMS: atom_id res chain seq x y z
N MET A 1 -9.29 -37.48 34.99
CA MET A 1 -8.89 -36.77 33.74
C MET A 1 -7.54 -36.10 33.98
N ALA A 2 -6.55 -36.30 33.09
CA ALA A 2 -5.27 -35.61 33.21
C ALA A 2 -5.44 -34.12 32.83
N LYS A 3 -4.81 -33.22 33.58
CA LYS A 3 -4.82 -31.78 33.29
C LYS A 3 -3.92 -31.49 32.08
N SER A 4 -4.42 -30.73 31.11
CA SER A 4 -3.67 -30.30 29.93
C SER A 4 -3.23 -28.83 30.03
N LYS A 5 -2.36 -28.39 29.11
CA LYS A 5 -1.89 -26.99 29.04
C LYS A 5 -2.91 -26.16 28.26
N ASN A 6 -3.48 -25.14 28.90
CA ASN A 6 -4.63 -24.41 28.35
C ASN A 6 -4.28 -23.44 27.21
N SER A 7 -3.05 -22.89 27.17
CA SER A 7 -2.59 -21.99 26.11
C SER A 7 -1.06 -21.93 26.03
N SER A 8 -0.52 -21.58 24.85
CA SER A 8 0.92 -21.37 24.65
C SER A 8 1.22 -20.46 23.46
N GLN A 9 2.06 -19.44 23.69
CA GLN A 9 2.60 -18.56 22.65
C GLN A 9 3.95 -19.05 22.10
N HIS A 10 4.42 -20.22 22.54
CA HIS A 10 5.71 -20.77 22.09
C HIS A 10 5.71 -20.95 20.57
N ASN A 11 6.80 -20.53 19.92
CA ASN A 11 7.02 -20.62 18.46
C ASN A 11 6.08 -19.77 17.57
N GLN A 12 5.16 -18.97 18.14
CA GLN A 12 4.22 -18.17 17.34
C GLN A 12 4.93 -17.08 16.52
N SER A 13 5.88 -16.38 17.14
CA SER A 13 6.71 -15.39 16.42
C SER A 13 7.48 -16.03 15.25
N LYS A 14 8.14 -17.17 15.47
CA LYS A 14 8.89 -17.87 14.41
C LYS A 14 7.98 -18.34 13.26
N LYS A 15 6.72 -18.71 13.54
CA LYS A 15 5.71 -19.03 12.50
C LYS A 15 5.27 -17.81 11.71
N ASN A 16 5.00 -16.68 12.38
CA ASN A 16 4.56 -15.44 11.74
C ASN A 16 5.60 -14.88 10.76
N HIS A 17 6.89 -15.08 11.07
CA HIS A 17 8.02 -14.67 10.24
C HIS A 17 8.45 -15.74 9.23
N ARG A 18 7.64 -16.75 8.87
CA ARG A 18 8.03 -17.72 7.82
C ARG A 18 7.84 -17.17 6.41
N ASN A 19 6.78 -16.39 6.20
CA ASN A 19 6.16 -16.18 4.88
C ASN A 19 6.35 -14.77 4.28
N GLY A 20 6.76 -13.77 5.06
CA GLY A 20 7.01 -12.43 4.53
C GLY A 20 8.48 -12.25 4.18
N TYR A 21 8.73 -11.73 2.99
CA TYR A 21 10.05 -11.32 2.52
C TYR A 21 10.01 -9.80 2.34
N ALA A 22 11.00 -9.08 2.85
CA ALA A 22 11.14 -7.64 2.61
C ALA A 22 12.19 -7.42 1.52
N LEU A 23 11.78 -6.90 0.36
CA LEU A 23 12.68 -6.25 -0.59
C LEU A 23 12.98 -4.86 -0.03
N THR A 24 14.07 -4.72 0.72
CA THR A 24 14.53 -3.41 1.19
C THR A 24 15.31 -2.73 0.07
N LEU A 25 14.64 -1.87 -0.72
CA LEU A 25 15.34 -0.84 -1.50
C LEU A 25 15.85 0.21 -0.52
N TYR A 26 17.06 0.01 0.01
CA TYR A 26 17.78 1.11 0.65
C TYR A 26 18.37 1.98 -0.46
N ALA A 27 17.84 3.19 -0.59
CA ALA A 27 18.43 4.24 -1.40
C ALA A 27 19.71 4.73 -0.70
N GLU A 28 20.86 4.18 -1.07
CA GLU A 28 22.15 4.77 -0.76
C GLU A 28 22.82 5.21 -2.07
N ARG A 29 22.48 6.43 -2.51
CA ARG A 29 23.24 7.13 -3.56
C ARG A 29 24.07 8.21 -2.89
N THR A 30 25.21 7.82 -2.33
CA THR A 30 26.47 8.57 -2.31
C THR A 30 27.54 7.77 -1.57
N ARG A 31 28.14 6.77 -2.21
CA ARG A 31 29.53 6.35 -1.91
C ARG A 31 30.24 5.95 -3.19
N THR A 32 31.08 6.85 -3.67
CA THR A 32 32.25 6.52 -4.48
C THR A 32 33.18 5.68 -3.61
N HIS A 33 33.36 4.40 -3.89
CA HIS A 33 34.67 3.75 -3.94
C HIS A 33 34.55 2.29 -4.37
N ILE A 34 35.48 1.94 -5.24
CA ILE A 34 35.63 0.74 -6.03
C ILE A 34 36.26 -0.39 -5.18
N ASP A 35 35.97 -1.64 -5.55
CA ASP A 35 36.60 -2.90 -5.14
C ASP A 35 36.31 -3.54 -3.77
N ARG A 36 35.24 -4.32 -3.75
CA ARG A 36 35.23 -5.74 -3.32
C ARG A 36 33.95 -6.37 -3.87
N ALA A 37 34.01 -7.62 -4.31
CA ALA A 37 32.88 -8.37 -4.86
C ALA A 37 31.75 -8.58 -3.83
N SER A 38 31.05 -7.52 -3.48
CA SER A 38 29.78 -7.53 -2.80
C SER A 38 28.73 -7.72 -3.88
N SER A 39 28.70 -8.92 -4.46
CA SER A 39 27.47 -9.45 -5.06
C SER A 39 26.39 -9.16 -4.03
N ILE A 40 25.45 -8.29 -4.40
CA ILE A 40 24.44 -7.72 -3.52
C ILE A 40 23.51 -8.88 -3.14
N TYR A 41 23.93 -9.70 -2.18
CA TYR A 41 23.08 -10.71 -1.59
C TYR A 41 22.05 -9.94 -0.78
N TYR A 42 20.93 -9.64 -1.42
CA TYR A 42 19.66 -9.46 -0.72
C TYR A 42 19.47 -10.71 0.13
N ILE A 43 19.86 -10.68 1.41
CA ILE A 43 19.39 -11.63 2.39
C ILE A 43 17.96 -11.18 2.69
N PRO A 44 16.92 -11.87 2.20
CA PRO A 44 15.55 -11.45 2.44
C PRO A 44 15.28 -11.59 3.95
N LYS A 45 15.20 -10.47 4.66
CA LYS A 45 14.75 -10.50 6.06
C LYS A 45 13.34 -11.04 6.07
N ARG A 46 13.13 -12.11 6.84
CA ARG A 46 11.79 -12.68 6.98
C ARG A 46 10.99 -11.80 7.94
N THR A 47 9.97 -11.11 7.43
CA THR A 47 9.18 -10.13 8.19
C THR A 47 7.69 -10.48 8.17
N ILE A 48 6.90 -9.77 8.98
CA ILE A 48 5.44 -9.79 8.83
C ILE A 48 5.08 -8.96 7.59
N LYS A 49 4.15 -9.46 6.76
CA LYS A 49 3.70 -8.76 5.55
C LYS A 49 2.92 -7.50 5.94
N LYS A 50 3.29 -6.35 5.36
CA LYS A 50 2.53 -5.11 5.47
C LYS A 50 1.25 -5.20 4.63
N PRO A 51 0.16 -4.50 4.99
CA PRO A 51 -1.02 -4.43 4.16
C PRO A 51 -0.68 -3.86 2.78
N LYS A 52 -1.37 -4.34 1.74
CA LYS A 52 -1.19 -3.82 0.38
C LYS A 52 -1.74 -2.40 0.30
N THR A 53 -0.93 -1.47 -0.19
CA THR A 53 -1.37 -0.11 -0.51
C THR A 53 -1.99 -0.12 -1.91
N HIS A 54 -3.29 0.18 -2.01
CA HIS A 54 -3.97 0.35 -3.29
C HIS A 54 -3.97 1.83 -3.68
N ARG A 55 -3.84 2.11 -4.99
CA ARG A 55 -3.89 3.48 -5.52
C ARG A 55 -5.20 4.20 -5.16
N TYR A 56 -6.30 3.46 -5.10
CA TYR A 56 -7.62 3.99 -4.78
C TYR A 56 -8.19 3.28 -3.55
N PRO A 57 -8.25 3.95 -2.38
CA PRO A 57 -8.89 3.40 -1.20
C PRO A 57 -10.42 3.52 -1.28
N SER A 58 -11.13 2.72 -0.48
CA SER A 58 -12.60 2.83 -0.38
C SER A 58 -13.02 4.07 0.41
N LEU A 59 -14.10 4.74 -0.01
CA LEU A 59 -14.72 5.82 0.76
C LEU A 59 -15.72 5.33 1.82
N LYS A 60 -15.76 4.03 2.14
CA LYS A 60 -16.67 3.48 3.16
C LYS A 60 -16.27 4.01 4.54
N GLY A 61 -17.23 4.54 5.30
CA GLY A 61 -16.99 5.16 6.61
C GLY A 61 -16.58 6.64 6.58
N THR A 62 -16.42 7.24 5.39
CA THR A 62 -16.25 8.70 5.27
C THR A 62 -17.59 9.43 5.44
N ASP A 63 -17.55 10.68 5.92
CA ASP A 63 -18.74 11.49 6.22
C ASP A 63 -19.75 11.46 5.05
N PRO A 64 -21.02 11.09 5.29
CA PRO A 64 -22.05 11.11 4.27
C PRO A 64 -22.19 12.44 3.51
N LYS A 65 -21.97 13.60 4.16
CA LYS A 65 -22.04 14.90 3.45
C LYS A 65 -20.85 15.07 2.51
N PHE A 66 -19.64 14.79 2.98
CA PHE A 66 -18.44 14.77 2.15
C PHE A 66 -18.59 13.84 0.93
N ARG A 67 -19.08 12.61 1.14
CA ARG A 67 -19.30 11.65 0.05
C ARG A 67 -20.31 12.13 -0.99
N ARG A 68 -21.40 12.78 -0.55
CA ARG A 68 -22.40 13.34 -1.46
C ARG A 68 -21.79 14.48 -2.28
N ASN A 69 -21.12 15.43 -1.62
CA ASN A 69 -20.48 16.55 -2.30
C ASN A 69 -19.42 16.08 -3.31
N HIS A 70 -18.54 15.15 -2.91
CA HIS A 70 -17.53 14.57 -3.79
C HIS A 70 -18.16 13.94 -5.05
N ARG A 71 -19.31 13.25 -4.89
CA ARG A 71 -20.05 12.70 -6.03
C ARG A 71 -20.56 13.80 -6.96
N HIS A 72 -21.15 14.86 -6.43
CA HIS A 72 -21.65 15.98 -7.22
C HIS A 72 -20.52 16.70 -7.97
N ALA A 73 -19.38 16.93 -7.31
CA ALA A 73 -18.20 17.52 -7.93
C ALA A 73 -17.70 16.70 -9.12
N LEU A 74 -17.52 15.37 -8.94
CA LEU A 74 -17.07 14.48 -10.01
C LEU A 74 -18.06 14.42 -11.18
N HIS A 75 -19.37 14.40 -10.91
CA HIS A 75 -20.36 14.45 -11.99
C HIS A 75 -20.38 15.81 -12.70
N GLY A 76 -20.16 16.90 -11.97
CA GLY A 76 -20.05 18.23 -12.53
C GLY A 76 -18.87 18.35 -13.49
N THR A 77 -17.68 17.89 -13.08
CA THR A 77 -16.49 17.92 -13.95
C THR A 77 -16.68 17.06 -15.19
N MET A 78 -17.26 15.86 -15.04
CA MET A 78 -17.54 14.97 -16.17
C MET A 78 -18.50 15.61 -17.19
N ARG A 79 -19.54 16.31 -16.72
CA ARG A 79 -20.47 17.05 -17.59
C ARG A 79 -19.79 18.21 -18.31
N ALA A 80 -19.00 19.01 -17.59
CA ALA A 80 -18.27 20.13 -18.18
C ALA A 80 -17.30 19.66 -19.28
N LEU A 81 -16.52 18.62 -19.01
CA LEU A 81 -15.60 18.03 -20.00
C LEU A 81 -16.35 17.48 -21.21
N LYS A 82 -17.51 16.87 -21.02
CA LYS A 82 -18.36 16.40 -22.12
C LYS A 82 -18.84 17.56 -23.00
N GLU A 83 -19.30 18.65 -22.41
CA GLU A 83 -19.81 19.81 -23.15
C GLU A 83 -18.72 20.56 -23.92
N VAL A 84 -17.50 20.66 -23.35
CA VAL A 84 -16.32 21.17 -24.08
C VAL A 84 -16.00 20.27 -25.27
N LYS A 85 -16.03 18.93 -25.08
CA LYS A 85 -15.80 17.99 -26.17
C LYS A 85 -16.87 18.08 -27.27
N GLU A 86 -18.12 18.35 -26.90
CA GLU A 86 -19.24 18.55 -27.83
C GLU A 86 -19.27 19.95 -28.47
N GLY A 87 -18.31 20.83 -28.14
CA GLY A 87 -18.26 22.20 -28.65
C GLY A 87 -19.38 23.12 -28.17
N LYS A 88 -20.14 22.68 -27.15
CA LYS A 88 -21.25 23.45 -26.54
C LYS A 88 -20.77 24.45 -25.50
N ARG A 89 -19.51 24.31 -25.08
CA ARG A 89 -18.83 25.23 -24.16
C ARG A 89 -17.46 25.54 -24.74
N ASP A 90 -17.07 26.80 -24.66
CA ASP A 90 -15.72 27.22 -25.00
C ASP A 90 -14.74 26.58 -24.03
N ALA A 91 -13.62 26.08 -24.58
CA ALA A 91 -12.52 25.64 -23.75
C ALA A 91 -11.88 26.89 -23.11
N ALA A 92 -11.84 26.90 -21.78
CA ALA A 92 -11.12 27.91 -21.01
C ALA A 92 -9.60 27.74 -21.16
#